data_AF-A0A4Z0GSE3-F1
#
_entry.id   AF-A0A4Z0GSE3-F1
#
_cell.length_a   1.000
_cell.length_b   1.000
_cell.length_c   1.000
_cell.angle_alpha   90.00
_cell.angle_beta   90.00
_cell.angle_gamma   90.00
#
_symmetry.space_group_name_H-M   'P 1'
#
loop_
_entity.id
_entity.type
_entity.pdbx_description
1 polymer ?
#
loop_
_entity_poly.entity_id
_entity_poly.type
_entity_poly.pdbx_seq_one_letter_code
_entity_poly.pdbx_strand_id
1 'polypeptide(L)' 'MKEYEKKIMEKIVDCRRTGFLCLFLSAFLYAGTLIPKFEDQQWKIGILSMSSLLFVLLAFFFYWRTSKLRDKLER' A
#
# COMPACT_ATOMS: atom_id res chain seq x y z
N MET A 1 -12.56 25.70 16.59
CA MET A 1 -11.72 25.13 15.51
C MET A 1 -10.70 24.14 16.08
N LYS A 2 -11.11 22.91 16.44
CA LYS A 2 -10.18 21.87 16.98
C LYS A 2 -10.57 20.44 16.58
N GLU A 3 -11.88 20.17 16.46
CA GLU A 3 -12.40 18.83 16.15
C GLU A 3 -12.16 18.39 14.68
N TYR A 4 -12.28 19.32 13.73
CA TYR A 4 -12.17 19.00 12.30
C TYR A 4 -10.73 18.64 11.88
N GLU A 5 -9.74 19.40 12.35
CA GLU A 5 -8.32 19.11 12.09
C GLU A 5 -7.88 17.81 12.74
N LYS A 6 -8.32 17.52 13.97
CA LYS A 6 -8.07 16.24 14.64
C LYS A 6 -8.61 15.07 13.82
N LYS A 7 -9.85 15.15 13.35
CA LYS A 7 -10.46 14.10 12.51
C LYS A 7 -9.68 13.84 11.23
N ILE A 8 -9.12 14.87 10.61
CA ILE A 8 -8.38 14.70 9.36
C ILE A 8 -6.98 14.14 9.63
N MET A 9 -6.30 14.59 10.69
CA MET A 9 -5.05 14.00 11.16
C MET A 9 -5.19 12.51 11.47
N GLU A 10 -6.24 12.11 12.18
CA GLU A 10 -6.54 10.70 12.45
C GLU A 10 -6.70 9.89 11.14
N LYS A 11 -7.44 10.45 10.18
CA LYS A 11 -7.69 9.82 8.88
C LYS A 11 -6.43 9.69 8.02
N ILE A 12 -5.50 10.64 8.16
CA ILE A 12 -4.18 10.60 7.51
C ILE A 12 -3.32 9.51 8.14
N VAL A 13 -3.32 9.40 9.47
CA VAL A 13 -2.60 8.34 10.19
C VAL A 13 -3.12 6.96 9.79
N ASP A 14 -4.45 6.79 9.69
CA ASP A 14 -5.06 5.54 9.24
C ASP A 14 -4.71 5.19 7.78
N CYS A 15 -4.74 6.18 6.88
CA CYS A 15 -4.29 5.97 5.51
C CYS A 15 -2.80 5.59 5.44
N ARG A 16 -1.96 6.24 6.24
CA ARG A 16 -0.53 5.92 6.30
C ARG A 16 -0.31 4.51 6.84
N ARG A 17 -1.05 4.11 7.87
CA ARG A 17 -0.99 2.77 8.46
C ARG A 17 -1.44 1.70 7.47
N THR A 18 -2.52 1.97 6.73
CA THR A 18 -3.01 1.11 5.64
C THR A 18 -2.00 0.99 4.50
N GLY A 19 -1.35 2.10 4.13
CA GLY A 19 -0.27 2.12 3.14
C GLY A 19 0.92 1.27 3.55
N PHE A 20 1.35 1.37 4.81
CA PHE A 20 2.40 0.49 5.38
C PHE A 20 1.99 -0.98 5.37
N LEU A 21 0.73 -1.29 5.69
CA LEU A 21 0.19 -2.65 5.63
C LEU A 21 0.24 -3.22 4.20
N CYS A 22 -0.17 -2.44 3.20
CA CYS A 22 -0.09 -2.84 1.78
C CYS A 22 1.36 -3.03 1.33
N LEU A 23 2.28 -2.15 1.74
CA LEU A 23 3.70 -2.29 1.43
C LEU A 23 4.29 -3.55 2.08
N PHE A 24 3.93 -3.83 3.33
CA PHE A 24 4.39 -5.01 4.05
C PHE A 24 3.88 -6.30 3.39
N LEU A 25 2.59 -6.34 3.03
CA LEU A 25 1.99 -7.45 2.29
C LEU A 25 2.66 -7.67 0.93
N SER A 26 2.95 -6.59 0.21
CA SER A 26 3.63 -6.68 -1.09
C SER A 26 5.07 -7.20 -0.95
N ALA A 27 5.84 -6.68 0.01
CA ALA A 27 7.19 -7.15 0.29
C ALA A 27 7.19 -8.63 0.71
N PHE A 28 6.21 -9.05 1.50
CA PHE A 28 6.06 -10.45 1.91
C PHE A 28 5.71 -11.36 0.73
N LEU A 29 4.77 -10.96 -0.14
CA LEU A 29 4.44 -11.71 -1.36
C LEU A 29 5.65 -11.81 -2.30
N TYR A 30 6.40 -10.73 -2.46
CA TYR A 30 7.61 -10.70 -3.29
C TYR A 30 8.74 -11.55 -2.69
N ALA A 31 8.92 -11.57 -1.37
CA ALA A 31 9.87 -12.48 -0.73
C ALA A 31 9.50 -13.95 -0.99
N GLY A 32 8.20 -14.26 -1.06
CA GLY A 32 7.69 -15.59 -1.43
C GLY A 32 8.01 -16.01 -2.88
N THR A 33 8.19 -15.07 -3.82
CA THR A 33 8.58 -15.40 -5.20
C THR A 33 10.07 -15.73 -5.37
N LEU A 34 10.91 -15.34 -4.40
CA LEU A 34 12.35 -15.59 -4.42
C LEU A 34 12.74 -17.03 -4.01
N ILE A 35 11.79 -17.84 -3.53
CA ILE A 35 12.05 -19.22 -3.09
C ILE A 35 12.10 -20.14 -4.32
N PRO A 36 13.29 -20.65 -4.73
CA PRO A 36 13.45 -21.38 -5.98
C PRO A 36 13.14 -22.87 -5.74
N LYS A 37 11.86 -23.26 -5.81
CA LYS A 37 11.48 -24.68 -5.74
C LYS A 37 10.34 -25.12 -6.66
N PHE A 38 9.87 -24.28 -7.58
CA PHE A 38 8.71 -24.61 -8.41
C PHE A 38 8.98 -24.44 -9.91
N GLU A 39 9.80 -25.33 -10.49
CA GLU A 39 9.98 -25.45 -11.95
C GLU A 39 8.65 -25.71 -12.69
N ASP A 40 7.64 -26.28 -12.01
CA ASP A 40 6.31 -26.56 -12.59
C ASP A 40 5.23 -25.46 -12.34
N GLN A 41 5.53 -24.36 -11.63
CA GLN A 41 4.51 -23.34 -11.29
C GLN A 41 4.85 -21.91 -11.71
N GLN A 42 5.41 -21.71 -12.91
CA GLN A 42 5.65 -20.37 -13.46
C GLN A 42 4.40 -19.47 -13.45
N TRP A 43 3.21 -20.05 -13.70
CA TRP A 43 1.95 -19.31 -13.66
C TRP A 43 1.59 -18.75 -12.27
N LYS A 44 1.86 -19.51 -11.20
CA LYS A 44 1.61 -19.02 -9.83
C LYS A 44 2.57 -17.89 -9.46
N ILE A 45 3.83 -17.99 -9.86
CA ILE A 45 4.84 -16.95 -9.62
C ILE A 45 4.43 -15.65 -10.36
N GLY A 46 3.93 -15.76 -11.60
CA GLY A 46 3.42 -14.63 -12.36
C GLY A 46 2.24 -13.91 -11.67
N ILE A 47 1.25 -14.66 -11.19
CA ILE A 47 0.10 -14.10 -10.46
C ILE A 47 0.54 -13.46 -9.14
N LEU A 48 1.48 -14.09 -8.41
CA LEU A 48 1.97 -13.56 -7.14
C LEU A 48 2.75 -12.26 -7.33
N SER A 49 3.57 -12.16 -8.38
CA SER A 49 4.30 -10.95 -8.73
C SER A 49 3.39 -9.84 -9.26
N MET A 50 2.36 -10.18 -10.04
CA MET A 50 1.38 -9.22 -10.54
C MET A 50 0.52 -8.64 -9.40
N SER A 51 0.10 -9.49 -8.46
CA SER A 51 -0.64 -9.05 -7.28
C SER A 51 0.21 -8.21 -6.32
N SER A 52 1.49 -8.53 -6.13
CA SER A 52 2.39 -7.70 -5.32
C SER A 52 2.56 -6.31 -5.94
N LEU A 53 2.74 -6.22 -7.27
CA LEU A 53 2.80 -4.94 -8.00
C LEU A 53 1.50 -4.13 -7.87
N LEU A 54 0.33 -4.78 -7.99
CA LEU A 54 -0.97 -4.14 -7.77
C LEU A 54 -1.10 -3.55 -6.37
N PHE A 55 -0.65 -4.28 -5.34
CA PHE A 55 -0.64 -3.79 -3.96
C PHE A 55 0.31 -2.60 -3.75
N VAL A 56 1.48 -2.57 -4.41
CA VAL A 56 2.37 -1.39 -4.38
C VAL A 56 1.70 -0.19 -5.04
N LEU A 57 1.13 -0.36 -6.23
CA LEU A 57 0.47 0.71 -6.96
C LEU A 57 -0.71 1.29 -6.17
N LEU A 58 -1.51 0.43 -5.52
CA LEU A 58 -2.59 0.86 -4.64
C LEU A 58 -2.07 1.61 -3.42
N ALA A 59 -1.00 1.15 -2.78
CA ALA A 59 -0.37 1.83 -1.65
C ALA A 59 0.11 3.23 -2.05
N PHE A 60 0.77 3.34 -3.22
CA PHE A 60 1.25 4.61 -3.74
C PHE A 60 0.10 5.55 -4.10
N PHE A 61 -0.96 5.03 -4.72
CA PHE A 61 -2.16 5.80 -5.05
C PHE A 61 -2.87 6.33 -3.80
N PHE A 62 -3.02 5.49 -2.76
CA PHE A 62 -3.58 5.93 -1.48
C PHE A 62 -2.70 6.98 -0.80
N TYR A 63 -1.38 6.79 -0.80
CA TYR A 63 -0.45 7.77 -0.25
C TYR A 63 -0.56 9.12 -0.97
N TRP A 64 -0.58 9.11 -2.31
CA TRP A 64 -0.75 10.31 -3.12
C TRP A 64 -2.10 11.00 -2.85
N ARG A 65 -3.19 10.23 -2.80
CA ARG A 65 -4.53 10.76 -2.53
C ARG A 65 -4.62 11.39 -1.15
N THR A 66 -4.01 10.79 -0.15
CA THR A 66 -3.94 11.32 1.21
C THR A 66 -3.08 12.57 1.28
N SER A 67 -1.94 12.61 0.59
CA SER A 67 -1.11 13.82 0.52
C SER A 67 -1.87 14.99 -0.13
N LYS A 68 -2.60 14.74 -1.22
CA LYS A 68 -3.43 15.75 -1.90
C LYS A 68 -4.59 16.25 -1.03
N LEU A 69 -5.16 15.38 -0.18
CA LEU A 69 -6.19 15.78 0.78
C LEU A 69 -5.62 16.64 1.91
N ARG A 70 -4.39 16.35 2.34
CA ARG A 70 -3.69 17.11 3.37
C ARG A 70 -3.33 18.52 2.88
N ASP A 71 -2.87 18.63 1.64
CA ASP A 71 -2.58 19.91 0.95
C ASP A 71 -3.82 20.81 0.83
N LYS A 72 -5.02 20.21 0.69
CA LYS A 72 -6.30 20.94 0.68
C LYS A 72 -6.78 21.37 2.06
N LEU A 73 -6.22 20.82 3.14
CA LEU A 73 -6.58 21.21 4.51
C LEU A 73 -5.70 22.36 5.04
N GLU A 74 -4.45 22.43 4.59
CA GLU A 74 -3.48 23.47 4.96
C GLU A 74 -3.71 24.81 4.24
N ARG A 75 -4.72 24.92 3.37
CA ARG A 75 -5.07 26.13 2.62
C ARG A 75 -6.48 26.61 2.97
#